data_AF-A0A8I1KQR4-F1
#
_entry.id   AF-A0A8I1KQR4-F1
#
_cell.length_a   1.000
_cell.length_b   1.000
_cell.length_c   1.000
_cell.angle_alpha   90.00
_cell.angle_beta   90.00
_cell.angle_gamma   90.00
#
_symmetry.space_group_name_H-M   'P 1'
#
loop_
_entity.id
_entity.type
_entity.pdbx_description
1 polymer ?
#
loop_
_entity_poly.entity_id
_entity_poly.type
_entity_poly.pdbx_seq_one_letter_code
_entity_poly.pdbx_strand_id
1 'polypeptide(L)'
;WREHVNAHLPNYMIPAHFVKMDALPLTINGKVNFKVLPVPALQSSAEEYVAPRNKCEQLLTSIWEQVLGLKNIGIYDNFFANGGDSILSIQIVSRANQAGLKLSTNQLFEFQTIAELAQVAGKVTKMQGEQGIVTGDVLLTPIQRWFFEQQHPNVNHWNQSMIFKTRERLDYNILKEVIQSIVSHHDALRMRYNCLSNGIWNQTIKGNKEEIPIEIVKLTEIPIEDWDQVKLAKIKKNQASLNLHEGPLLRVVYFDEGEKHYGSLLIVVHHLVIDGVSWRVLLEDFQTAYQQKKNNQVIQLPPKTASYKEWSQKLNDYGEFGVSKEIEEYWRQHSKREIVPLPKDYESEVVSELTVKQFTLILGKKDTRTLLQEVPVNYKAKINEVLITALMQAMVQWTGNPTLAVHLEGHGREAIVDEIDISRTVGWFTSMYPLYLDIEDARTSKEILKIVKEQVRGIPNKGIDYGILRYLSKNMEPLLKLQQNPSISFNYLGQFDQLINSDSIFIGNPQFSKFNYDKDSKRSHLIDIVSLVVGGELHFHWSYSNKQFDASTIQNVAEIMLEQLVSLINSSVTETAYTASDFPNANLTETSLGKVLSKLTKKRGRK
;
A
#
# COMPACT_ATOMS: atom_id res chain seq x y z
N TRP A 1 0.46 34.20 24.60
CA TRP A 1 -0.49 33.37 25.38
C TRP A 1 -0.31 31.91 25.00
N ARG A 2 -0.59 31.52 23.74
CA ARG A 2 -0.42 30.13 23.29
C ARG A 2 1.03 29.60 23.41
N GLU A 3 2.04 30.35 22.96
CA GLU A 3 3.45 29.95 23.12
C GLU A 3 3.87 29.79 24.59
N HIS A 4 3.43 30.69 25.47
CA HIS A 4 3.72 30.61 26.91
C HIS A 4 3.09 29.39 27.57
N VAL A 5 1.85 29.05 27.18
CA VAL A 5 1.14 27.86 27.69
C VAL A 5 1.76 26.57 27.14
N ASN A 6 2.17 26.57 25.86
CA ASN A 6 2.82 25.44 25.20
C ASN A 6 4.17 25.06 25.85
N ALA A 7 4.87 26.03 26.44
CA ALA A 7 6.09 25.77 27.19
C ALA A 7 5.86 25.07 28.54
N HIS A 8 4.62 24.99 29.04
CA HIS A 8 4.30 24.51 30.39
C HIS A 8 3.22 23.42 30.44
N LEU A 9 2.47 23.17 29.35
CA LEU A 9 1.38 22.20 29.28
C LEU A 9 1.49 21.31 28.03
N PRO A 10 1.10 20.02 28.10
CA PRO A 10 0.95 19.16 26.93
C PRO A 10 -0.09 19.71 25.93
N ASN A 11 0.08 19.42 24.62
CA ASN A 11 -0.77 19.94 23.54
C ASN A 11 -2.28 19.77 23.78
N TYR A 12 -2.71 18.63 24.33
CA TYR A 12 -4.13 18.35 24.61
C TYR A 12 -4.73 19.19 25.76
N MET A 13 -3.89 19.82 26.58
CA MET A 13 -4.32 20.74 27.65
C MET A 13 -4.36 22.21 27.19
N ILE A 14 -3.92 22.50 25.97
CA ILE A 14 -3.94 23.87 25.42
C ILE A 14 -5.35 24.16 24.89
N PRO A 15 -6.04 25.20 25.39
CA PRO A 15 -7.36 25.57 24.89
C PRO A 15 -7.37 25.83 23.37
N ALA A 16 -8.39 25.31 22.69
CA ALA A 16 -8.58 25.52 21.25
C ALA A 16 -8.76 27.01 20.90
N HIS A 17 -9.36 27.79 21.79
CA HIS A 17 -9.57 29.23 21.64
C HIS A 17 -9.23 29.98 22.92
N PHE A 18 -8.65 31.17 22.77
CA PHE A 18 -8.44 32.13 23.85
C PHE A 18 -9.34 33.34 23.58
N VAL A 19 -10.29 33.61 24.48
CA VAL A 19 -11.17 34.79 24.36
C VAL A 19 -10.69 35.83 25.36
N LYS A 20 -10.18 36.95 24.88
CA LYS A 20 -9.80 38.08 25.74
C LYS A 20 -11.07 38.73 26.28
N MET A 21 -11.10 38.94 27.60
CA MET A 21 -12.17 39.65 28.29
C MET A 21 -11.54 40.63 29.27
N ASP A 22 -12.16 41.80 29.45
CA ASP A 22 -11.67 42.79 30.42
C ASP A 22 -12.01 42.40 31.86
N ALA A 23 -13.11 41.66 32.06
CA ALA A 23 -13.50 41.06 33.35
C ALA A 23 -14.36 39.80 33.15
N LEU A 24 -14.31 38.87 34.10
CA LEU A 24 -15.18 37.69 34.10
C LEU A 24 -16.59 38.08 34.60
N PRO A 25 -17.67 37.79 33.85
CA PRO A 25 -19.02 38.08 34.30
C PRO A 25 -19.37 37.20 35.50
N LEU A 26 -19.94 37.80 36.54
CA LEU A 26 -20.33 37.13 37.78
C LEU A 26 -21.86 36.99 37.87
N THR A 27 -22.31 35.96 38.58
CA THR A 27 -23.69 35.78 39.03
C THR A 27 -23.95 36.67 40.24
N ILE A 28 -25.23 36.84 40.61
CA ILE A 28 -25.62 37.60 41.82
C ILE A 28 -24.99 37.04 43.11
N ASN A 29 -24.53 35.79 43.09
CA ASN A 29 -23.86 35.11 44.20
C ASN A 29 -22.31 35.16 44.09
N GLY A 30 -21.75 36.01 43.22
CA GLY A 30 -20.30 36.21 43.06
C GLY A 30 -19.54 35.10 42.34
N LYS A 31 -20.21 34.06 41.80
CA LYS A 31 -19.57 33.01 40.98
C LYS A 31 -19.52 33.38 39.51
N VAL A 32 -18.52 32.91 38.75
CA VAL A 32 -18.45 33.11 37.28
C VAL A 32 -19.72 32.61 36.60
N ASN A 33 -20.34 33.50 35.83
CA ASN A 33 -21.55 33.22 35.08
C ASN A 33 -21.21 32.66 33.70
N PHE A 34 -20.99 31.34 33.65
CA PHE A 34 -20.63 30.63 32.42
C PHE A 34 -21.63 30.78 31.27
N LYS A 35 -22.88 31.17 31.54
CA LYS A 35 -23.94 31.32 30.51
C LYS A 35 -23.78 32.57 29.64
N VAL A 36 -23.11 33.60 30.18
CA VAL A 36 -22.87 34.89 29.49
C VAL A 36 -21.41 35.06 29.12
N LEU A 37 -20.60 34.00 29.24
CA LEU A 37 -19.28 34.01 28.62
C LEU A 37 -19.46 34.12 27.10
N PRO A 38 -18.68 34.98 26.43
CA PRO A 38 -18.69 35.09 24.99
C PRO A 38 -18.41 33.73 24.38
N VAL A 39 -19.30 33.28 23.50
CA VAL A 39 -19.09 32.08 22.71
C VAL A 39 -17.97 32.43 21.72
N PRO A 40 -16.86 31.66 21.66
CA PRO A 40 -15.87 31.82 20.61
C PRO A 40 -16.60 31.78 19.28
N ALA A 41 -16.45 32.81 18.43
CA ALA A 41 -17.16 32.87 17.17
C ALA A 41 -16.85 31.60 16.36
N LEU A 42 -17.83 30.70 16.25
CA LEU A 42 -17.80 29.56 15.35
C LEU A 42 -18.08 30.09 13.94
N GLN A 43 -17.10 30.77 13.35
CA GLN A 43 -17.05 30.81 11.91
C GLN A 43 -16.78 29.38 11.43
N SER A 44 -17.59 28.93 10.49
CA SER A 44 -17.47 27.65 9.80
C SER A 44 -16.03 27.48 9.28
N SER A 45 -15.18 26.80 10.05
CA SER A 45 -13.82 26.47 9.64
C SER A 45 -13.90 25.21 8.77
N ALA A 46 -13.58 25.14 7.47
CA ALA A 46 -12.39 25.70 6.83
C ALA A 46 -11.32 25.85 7.90
N GLU A 47 -10.72 24.74 8.33
CA GLU A 47 -9.47 24.77 9.12
C GLU A 47 -8.66 25.94 8.58
N GLU A 48 -8.49 26.97 9.41
CA GLU A 48 -8.03 28.28 8.97
C GLU A 48 -6.68 28.04 8.32
N TYR A 49 -6.60 28.13 6.99
CA TYR A 49 -5.41 27.73 6.25
C TYR A 49 -4.21 28.46 6.84
N VAL A 50 -3.34 27.72 7.52
CA VAL A 50 -2.13 28.27 8.10
C VAL A 50 -0.98 27.94 7.17
N ALA A 51 -0.44 28.97 6.53
CA ALA A 51 0.71 28.86 5.65
C ALA A 51 1.97 28.39 6.42
N PRO A 52 2.91 27.71 5.72
CA PRO A 52 4.16 27.27 6.33
C PRO A 52 5.01 28.44 6.83
N ARG A 53 5.52 28.31 8.06
CA ARG A 53 6.19 29.37 8.83
C ARG A 53 7.70 29.35 8.69
N ASN A 54 8.27 28.21 8.31
CA ASN A 54 9.71 28.01 8.17
C ASN A 54 10.04 27.13 6.96
N LYS A 55 11.32 27.03 6.62
CA LYS A 55 11.77 26.25 5.45
C LYS A 55 11.36 24.77 5.54
N CYS A 56 11.46 24.14 6.71
CA CYS A 56 11.09 22.73 6.86
C CYS A 56 9.59 22.52 6.56
N GLU A 57 8.72 23.36 7.12
CA GLU A 57 7.29 23.34 6.82
C GLU A 57 7.01 23.60 5.34
N GLN A 58 7.72 24.55 4.70
CA GLN A 58 7.56 24.83 3.27
C GLN A 58 7.90 23.62 2.39
N LEU A 59 9.00 22.93 2.69
CA LEU A 59 9.38 21.72 1.97
C LEU A 59 8.35 20.60 2.19
N LEU A 60 7.92 20.37 3.43
CA LEU A 60 6.90 19.36 3.74
C LEU A 60 5.57 19.66 3.06
N THR A 61 5.09 20.90 3.08
CA THR A 61 3.89 21.34 2.36
C THR A 61 4.02 21.03 0.87
N SER A 62 5.13 21.42 0.23
CA SER A 62 5.34 21.14 -1.20
C SER A 62 5.36 19.64 -1.51
N ILE A 63 5.97 18.83 -0.65
CA ILE A 63 6.00 17.37 -0.82
C ILE A 63 4.59 16.79 -0.67
N TRP A 64 3.83 17.22 0.34
CA TRP A 64 2.47 16.76 0.58
C TRP A 64 1.53 17.13 -0.56
N GLU A 65 1.62 18.35 -1.08
CA GLU A 65 0.83 18.80 -2.23
C GLU A 65 1.12 17.97 -3.48
N GLN A 66 2.40 17.68 -3.74
CA GLN A 66 2.82 16.86 -4.88
C GLN A 66 2.42 15.39 -4.74
N VAL A 67 2.50 14.82 -3.53
CA VAL A 67 2.06 13.46 -3.27
C VAL A 67 0.53 13.46 -3.32
N LEU A 68 -0.17 14.08 -2.37
CA LEU A 68 -1.65 14.03 -2.31
C LEU A 68 -2.39 14.58 -3.55
N GLY A 69 -1.72 15.34 -4.41
CA GLY A 69 -2.34 15.96 -5.58
C GLY A 69 -3.31 17.10 -5.21
N LEU A 70 -3.12 17.68 -4.02
CA LEU A 70 -3.92 18.77 -3.48
C LEU A 70 -3.13 20.08 -3.54
N LYS A 71 -3.83 21.22 -3.45
CA LYS A 71 -3.23 22.55 -3.37
C LYS A 71 -3.66 23.24 -2.08
N ASN A 72 -2.81 24.14 -1.58
CA ASN A 72 -3.04 24.93 -0.38
C ASN A 72 -3.24 24.06 0.87
N ILE A 73 -2.35 23.09 1.09
CA ILE A 73 -2.36 22.28 2.32
C ILE A 73 -1.83 23.15 3.47
N GLY A 74 -2.66 23.36 4.49
CA GLY A 74 -2.29 24.07 5.71
C GLY A 74 -1.39 23.22 6.61
N ILE A 75 -0.56 23.87 7.44
CA ILE A 75 0.39 23.14 8.30
C ILE A 75 -0.26 22.29 9.40
N TYR A 76 -1.53 22.54 9.70
CA TYR A 76 -2.31 21.80 10.70
C TYR A 76 -3.28 20.79 10.07
N ASP A 77 -3.32 20.71 8.74
CA ASP A 77 -4.19 19.77 8.06
C ASP A 77 -3.70 18.34 8.34
N ASN A 78 -4.64 17.44 8.62
CA ASN A 78 -4.31 16.06 8.92
C ASN A 78 -4.07 15.25 7.64
N PHE A 79 -2.95 14.53 7.59
CA PHE A 79 -2.55 13.72 6.43
C PHE A 79 -3.62 12.72 5.96
N PHE A 80 -4.15 11.93 6.90
CA PHE A 80 -5.09 10.86 6.60
C PHE A 80 -6.49 11.40 6.29
N ALA A 81 -6.85 12.55 6.87
CA ALA A 81 -8.09 13.26 6.53
C ALA A 81 -8.08 13.78 5.07
N ASN A 82 -6.90 14.12 4.55
CA ASN A 82 -6.71 14.60 3.19
C ASN A 82 -6.52 13.48 2.15
N GLY A 83 -6.92 12.24 2.47
CA GLY A 83 -6.81 11.09 1.57
C GLY A 83 -5.43 10.44 1.54
N GLY A 84 -4.59 10.71 2.54
CA GLY A 84 -3.34 10.00 2.77
C GLY A 84 -3.58 8.52 3.11
N ASP A 85 -2.76 7.64 2.54
CA ASP A 85 -2.74 6.21 2.85
C ASP A 85 -1.32 5.73 3.23
N SER A 86 -1.18 4.44 3.55
CA SER A 86 0.11 3.87 3.98
C SER A 86 1.19 3.91 2.89
N ILE A 87 0.82 3.82 1.61
CA ILE A 87 1.77 3.87 0.49
C ILE A 87 2.19 5.31 0.24
N LEU A 88 1.25 6.26 0.29
CA LEU A 88 1.55 7.70 0.22
C LEU A 88 2.45 8.15 1.38
N SER A 89 2.28 7.54 2.56
CA SER A 89 3.15 7.78 3.71
C SER A 89 4.61 7.46 3.39
N ILE A 90 4.86 6.31 2.74
CA ILE A 90 6.20 5.88 2.32
C ILE A 90 6.76 6.85 1.27
N GLN A 91 5.94 7.32 0.33
CA GLN A 91 6.36 8.29 -0.68
C GLN A 91 6.75 9.65 -0.07
N ILE A 92 5.98 10.16 0.89
CA ILE A 92 6.30 11.41 1.60
C ILE A 92 7.63 11.29 2.33
N VAL A 93 7.82 10.21 3.09
CA VAL A 93 9.07 9.98 3.82
C VAL A 93 10.25 9.87 2.87
N SER A 94 10.09 9.12 1.78
CA SER A 94 11.09 8.99 0.71
C SER A 94 11.48 10.35 0.12
N ARG A 95 10.52 11.20 -0.24
CA ARG A 95 10.79 12.55 -0.80
C ARG A 95 11.35 13.51 0.26
N ALA A 96 10.87 13.45 1.49
CA ALA A 96 11.38 14.25 2.60
C ALA A 96 12.83 13.89 2.93
N ASN A 97 13.20 12.61 2.87
CA ASN A 97 14.57 12.14 3.09
C ASN A 97 15.52 12.60 1.96
N GLN A 98 15.05 12.61 0.72
CA GLN A 98 15.78 13.20 -0.40
C GLN A 98 16.02 14.70 -0.23
N ALA A 99 15.03 15.40 0.35
CA ALA A 99 15.14 16.81 0.73
C ALA A 99 15.98 17.05 2.01
N GLY A 100 16.54 16.00 2.62
CA GLY A 100 17.39 16.10 3.81
C GLY A 100 16.65 16.21 5.15
N LEU A 101 15.33 16.00 5.18
CA LEU A 101 14.50 16.16 6.38
C LEU A 101 14.57 14.96 7.35
N LYS A 102 15.07 13.80 6.91
CA LYS A 102 15.32 12.60 7.76
C LYS A 102 14.13 12.24 8.65
N LEU A 103 13.05 11.80 8.02
CA LEU A 103 11.84 11.28 8.64
C LEU A 103 11.78 9.76 8.51
N SER A 104 11.02 9.13 9.40
CA SER A 104 10.62 7.73 9.32
C SER A 104 9.12 7.60 9.06
N THR A 105 8.69 6.45 8.56
CA THR A 105 7.26 6.15 8.36
C THR A 105 6.49 6.17 9.67
N ASN A 106 7.07 5.67 10.77
CA ASN A 106 6.46 5.72 12.10
C ASN A 106 6.15 7.15 12.54
N GLN A 107 7.08 8.09 12.32
CA GLN A 107 6.85 9.49 12.66
C GLN A 107 5.66 10.10 11.90
N LEU A 108 5.38 9.68 10.66
CA LEU A 108 4.20 10.18 9.93
C LEU A 108 2.87 9.70 10.54
N PHE A 109 2.84 8.49 11.09
CA PHE A 109 1.66 7.98 11.78
C PHE A 109 1.45 8.62 13.17
N GLU A 110 2.54 8.95 13.85
CA GLU A 110 2.52 9.60 15.16
C GLU A 110 2.25 11.11 15.07
N PHE A 111 2.89 11.79 14.12
CA PHE A 111 2.83 13.23 13.89
C PHE A 111 2.11 13.47 12.56
N GLN A 112 0.80 13.64 12.62
CA GLN A 112 -0.08 13.56 11.45
C GLN A 112 -0.30 14.90 10.75
N THR A 113 0.39 15.96 11.18
CA THR A 113 0.36 17.30 10.60
C THR A 113 1.77 17.77 10.24
N ILE A 114 1.88 18.67 9.27
CA ILE A 114 3.17 19.24 8.85
C ILE A 114 3.84 19.98 10.03
N ALA A 115 3.07 20.69 10.84
CA ALA A 115 3.58 21.42 12.00
C ALA A 115 4.19 20.50 13.07
N GLU A 116 3.64 19.30 13.26
CA GLU A 116 4.19 18.30 14.18
C GLU A 116 5.42 17.61 13.58
N LEU A 117 5.37 17.22 12.29
CA LEU A 117 6.50 16.58 11.61
C LEU A 117 7.74 17.47 11.55
N ALA A 118 7.55 18.77 11.31
CA ALA A 118 8.64 19.71 11.29
C ALA A 118 9.42 19.78 12.62
N GLN A 119 8.79 19.42 13.76
CA GLN A 119 9.45 19.39 15.08
C GLN A 119 10.32 18.15 15.29
N VAL A 120 10.08 17.09 14.52
CA VAL A 120 10.83 15.82 14.63
C VAL A 120 11.75 15.56 13.44
N ALA A 121 11.62 16.35 12.37
CA ALA A 121 12.54 16.35 11.24
C ALA A 121 13.99 16.56 11.69
N GLY A 122 14.91 15.79 11.09
CA GLY A 122 16.35 15.89 11.33
C GLY A 122 16.85 15.19 12.60
N LYS A 123 15.96 14.67 13.46
CA LYS A 123 16.34 13.93 14.68
C LYS A 123 16.79 12.50 14.43
N VAL A 124 16.55 11.94 13.25
CA VAL A 124 17.00 10.59 12.88
C VAL A 124 18.45 10.64 12.35
N THR A 125 19.33 9.85 12.94
CA THR A 125 20.76 9.79 12.55
C THR A 125 21.00 8.59 11.62
N LYS A 126 21.71 8.83 10.50
CA LYS A 126 22.21 7.85 9.50
C LYS A 126 21.27 6.67 9.16
N MET A 127 20.39 6.88 8.17
CA MET A 127 19.68 5.81 7.45
C MET A 127 20.09 5.74 5.97
N GLN A 128 21.38 5.93 5.67
CA GLN A 128 21.86 5.80 4.28
C GLN A 128 22.33 4.36 4.06
N GLY A 129 21.79 3.70 3.02
CA GLY A 129 22.22 2.37 2.63
C GLY A 129 23.60 2.36 1.98
N GLU A 130 24.08 1.16 1.65
CA GLU A 130 25.27 0.99 0.80
C GLU A 130 25.04 1.67 -0.56
N GLN A 131 25.89 2.63 -0.93
CA GLN A 131 25.75 3.39 -2.18
C GLN A 131 26.45 2.72 -3.36
N GLY A 132 27.40 1.82 -3.08
CA GLY A 132 28.12 1.04 -4.07
C GLY A 132 27.28 -0.08 -4.70
N ILE A 133 27.99 -1.00 -5.36
CA ILE A 133 27.38 -2.18 -5.98
C ILE A 133 27.27 -3.29 -4.93
N VAL A 134 26.04 -3.60 -4.52
CA VAL A 134 25.78 -4.71 -3.61
C VAL A 134 25.90 -6.03 -4.37
N THR A 135 26.58 -7.02 -3.77
CA THR A 135 26.78 -8.36 -4.35
C THR A 135 26.76 -9.46 -3.27
N GLY A 136 26.70 -10.71 -3.73
CA GLY A 136 26.82 -11.91 -2.91
C GLY A 136 25.48 -12.47 -2.46
N ASP A 137 25.55 -13.42 -1.53
CA ASP A 137 24.38 -14.17 -1.08
C ASP A 137 23.40 -13.31 -0.30
N VAL A 138 22.11 -13.64 -0.44
CA VAL A 138 20.98 -12.98 0.19
C VAL A 138 20.01 -14.04 0.73
N LEU A 139 19.46 -13.82 1.92
CA LEU A 139 18.49 -14.75 2.50
C LEU A 139 17.14 -14.58 1.82
N LEU A 140 16.43 -15.68 1.54
CA LEU A 140 15.05 -15.60 1.05
C LEU A 140 14.14 -15.02 2.13
N THR A 141 13.43 -13.95 1.78
CA THR A 141 12.42 -13.34 2.64
C THR A 141 11.13 -14.18 2.69
N PRO A 142 10.22 -13.94 3.65
CA PRO A 142 9.00 -14.75 3.82
C PRO A 142 8.19 -14.92 2.54
N ILE A 143 7.97 -13.84 1.78
CA ILE A 143 7.16 -13.89 0.56
C ILE A 143 7.86 -14.65 -0.58
N GLN A 144 9.19 -14.59 -0.65
CA GLN A 144 9.96 -15.38 -1.61
C GLN A 144 9.94 -16.87 -1.25
N ARG A 145 10.00 -17.22 0.05
CA ARG A 145 9.83 -18.61 0.52
C ARG A 145 8.42 -19.13 0.22
N TRP A 146 7.39 -18.32 0.46
CA TRP A 146 6.01 -18.62 0.08
C TRP A 146 5.87 -18.93 -1.41
N PHE A 147 6.48 -18.13 -2.28
CA PHE A 147 6.45 -18.35 -3.74
C PHE A 147 7.04 -19.70 -4.14
N PHE A 148 8.23 -20.04 -3.63
CA PHE A 148 8.85 -21.33 -3.96
C PHE A 148 8.10 -22.53 -3.36
N GLU A 149 7.41 -22.34 -2.23
CA GLU A 149 6.53 -23.37 -1.63
C GLU A 149 5.34 -23.72 -2.54
N GLN A 150 4.89 -22.82 -3.41
CA GLN A 150 3.78 -23.10 -4.34
C GLN A 150 4.14 -24.13 -5.41
N GLN A 151 5.44 -24.33 -5.70
CA GLN A 151 5.93 -25.27 -6.71
C GLN A 151 5.24 -25.09 -8.07
N HIS A 152 5.27 -23.87 -8.62
CA HIS A 152 4.76 -23.59 -9.96
C HIS A 152 5.53 -24.40 -11.01
N PRO A 153 4.87 -24.98 -12.03
CA PRO A 153 5.55 -25.76 -13.08
C PRO A 153 6.64 -24.99 -13.83
N ASN A 154 6.38 -23.71 -14.11
CA ASN A 154 7.34 -22.81 -14.72
C ASN A 154 7.60 -21.61 -13.80
N VAL A 155 8.57 -21.77 -12.89
CA VAL A 155 8.95 -20.73 -11.92
C VAL A 155 9.54 -19.46 -12.54
N ASN A 156 9.93 -19.49 -13.82
CA ASN A 156 10.55 -18.34 -14.49
C ASN A 156 9.52 -17.32 -15.01
N HIS A 157 8.26 -17.71 -15.13
CA HIS A 157 7.20 -16.88 -15.69
C HIS A 157 6.16 -16.58 -14.61
N TRP A 158 6.59 -15.73 -13.68
CA TRP A 158 5.75 -15.16 -12.63
C TRP A 158 6.12 -13.69 -12.42
N ASN A 159 5.51 -12.84 -13.22
CA ASN A 159 5.99 -11.48 -13.47
C ASN A 159 5.00 -10.43 -12.96
N GLN A 160 5.49 -9.20 -12.85
CA GLN A 160 4.66 -8.01 -13.00
C GLN A 160 5.10 -7.27 -14.25
N SER A 161 4.16 -6.63 -14.92
CA SER A 161 4.49 -5.79 -16.07
C SER A 161 3.52 -4.63 -16.22
N MET A 162 4.03 -3.56 -16.81
CA MET A 162 3.27 -2.36 -17.12
C MET A 162 3.59 -1.89 -18.53
N ILE A 163 2.56 -1.44 -19.24
CA ILE A 163 2.67 -0.76 -20.52
C ILE A 163 2.29 0.71 -20.31
N PHE A 164 3.20 1.60 -20.71
CA PHE A 164 3.02 3.04 -20.60
C PHE A 164 3.00 3.67 -21.98
N LYS A 165 2.02 4.54 -22.24
CA LYS A 165 2.12 5.46 -23.37
C LYS A 165 3.10 6.57 -23.01
N THR A 166 3.88 7.00 -23.98
CA THR A 166 4.90 8.04 -23.84
C THR A 166 4.44 9.31 -24.54
N ARG A 167 4.70 10.49 -23.98
CA ARG A 167 4.28 11.78 -24.56
C ARG A 167 4.95 12.14 -25.87
N GLU A 168 6.11 11.58 -26.07
CA GLU A 168 6.96 11.80 -27.22
C GLU A 168 7.68 10.50 -27.53
N ARG A 169 8.19 10.42 -28.75
CA ARG A 169 9.04 9.32 -29.16
C ARG A 169 10.32 9.32 -28.31
N LEU A 170 10.60 8.21 -27.64
CA LEU A 170 11.82 8.08 -26.84
C LEU A 170 13.05 7.86 -27.73
N ASP A 171 14.11 8.61 -27.47
CA ASP A 171 15.46 8.30 -27.95
C ASP A 171 15.96 6.96 -27.39
N TYR A 172 16.42 6.08 -28.28
CA TYR A 172 16.80 4.71 -27.95
C TYR A 172 18.14 4.61 -27.22
N ASN A 173 19.09 5.51 -27.51
CA ASN A 173 20.38 5.52 -26.84
C ASN A 173 20.21 5.99 -25.40
N ILE A 174 19.41 7.04 -25.20
CA ILE A 174 19.02 7.49 -23.86
C ILE A 174 18.31 6.35 -23.11
N LEU A 175 17.37 5.66 -23.75
CA LEU A 175 16.66 4.53 -23.13
C LEU A 175 17.64 3.44 -22.67
N LYS A 176 18.63 3.07 -23.48
CA LYS A 176 19.66 2.08 -23.10
C LYS A 176 20.44 2.52 -21.87
N GLU A 177 20.90 3.78 -21.84
CA GLU A 177 21.66 4.32 -20.71
C GLU A 177 20.83 4.41 -19.43
N VAL A 178 19.56 4.82 -19.54
CA VAL A 178 18.63 4.92 -18.41
C VAL A 178 18.38 3.55 -17.79
N ILE A 179 18.06 2.53 -18.60
CA ILE A 179 17.81 1.18 -18.11
C ILE A 179 19.06 0.60 -17.43
N GLN A 180 20.25 0.82 -18.00
CA GLN A 180 21.49 0.36 -17.37
C GLN A 180 21.73 1.06 -16.02
N SER A 181 21.45 2.36 -15.93
CA SER A 181 21.58 3.11 -14.68
C SER A 181 20.59 2.63 -13.61
N ILE A 182 19.34 2.36 -13.99
CA ILE A 182 18.31 1.80 -13.08
C ILE A 182 18.74 0.45 -12.55
N VAL A 183 19.18 -0.47 -13.41
CA VAL A 183 19.61 -1.81 -12.98
C VAL A 183 20.88 -1.75 -12.14
N SER A 184 21.79 -0.81 -12.39
CA SER A 184 22.96 -0.57 -11.53
C SER A 184 22.56 -0.03 -10.15
N HIS A 185 21.57 0.86 -10.11
CA HIS A 185 21.12 1.51 -8.89
C HIS A 185 20.29 0.56 -8.00
N HIS A 186 19.38 -0.20 -8.59
CA HIS A 186 18.44 -1.06 -7.87
C HIS A 186 18.94 -2.50 -7.79
N ASP A 187 19.62 -2.83 -6.69
CA ASP A 187 20.40 -4.07 -6.57
C ASP A 187 19.58 -5.37 -6.71
N ALA A 188 18.31 -5.36 -6.32
CA ALA A 188 17.43 -6.53 -6.42
C ALA A 188 17.17 -6.96 -7.88
N LEU A 189 17.22 -6.03 -8.85
CA LEU A 189 17.02 -6.35 -10.27
C LEU A 189 18.10 -7.27 -10.84
N ARG A 190 19.24 -7.40 -10.14
CA ARG A 190 20.39 -8.25 -10.51
C ARG A 190 20.44 -9.55 -9.71
N MET A 191 19.35 -9.92 -9.03
CA MET A 191 19.27 -11.18 -8.31
C MET A 191 19.24 -12.37 -9.28
N ARG A 192 19.69 -13.51 -8.77
CA ARG A 192 19.60 -14.85 -9.36
C ARG A 192 19.14 -15.83 -8.32
N TYR A 193 18.41 -16.85 -8.74
CA TYR A 193 17.89 -17.91 -7.88
C TYR A 193 18.28 -19.26 -8.44
N ASN A 194 18.83 -20.13 -7.58
CA ASN A 194 19.16 -21.49 -7.96
C ASN A 194 18.49 -22.46 -6.99
N CYS A 195 17.90 -23.52 -7.55
CA CYS A 195 17.44 -24.65 -6.78
C CYS A 195 18.60 -25.63 -6.61
N LEU A 196 19.02 -25.85 -5.37
CA LEU A 196 20.05 -26.83 -5.03
C LEU A 196 19.50 -28.26 -5.20
N SER A 197 20.39 -29.25 -5.24
CA SER A 197 20.02 -30.67 -5.40
C SER A 197 19.12 -31.21 -4.28
N ASN A 198 19.13 -30.57 -3.11
CA ASN A 198 18.24 -30.89 -1.98
C ASN A 198 16.88 -30.19 -2.05
N GLY A 199 16.57 -29.47 -3.14
CA GLY A 199 15.32 -28.73 -3.32
C GLY A 199 15.28 -27.36 -2.65
N ILE A 200 16.35 -26.94 -1.96
CA ILE A 200 16.43 -25.63 -1.32
C ILE A 200 16.80 -24.57 -2.34
N TRP A 201 16.07 -23.47 -2.34
CA TRP A 201 16.38 -22.31 -3.16
C TRP A 201 17.36 -21.37 -2.45
N ASN A 202 18.37 -20.91 -3.18
CA ASN A 202 19.22 -19.81 -2.76
C ASN A 202 19.04 -18.60 -3.68
N GLN A 203 19.42 -17.41 -3.20
CA GLN A 203 19.46 -16.21 -4.02
C GLN A 203 20.76 -15.42 -3.84
N THR A 204 21.23 -14.81 -4.93
CA THR A 204 22.50 -14.07 -4.97
C THR A 204 22.31 -12.78 -5.76
N ILE A 205 22.87 -11.66 -5.32
CA ILE A 205 22.96 -10.44 -6.14
C ILE A 205 24.25 -10.47 -6.96
N LYS A 206 24.14 -10.33 -8.29
CA LYS A 206 25.29 -10.24 -9.19
C LYS A 206 25.79 -8.79 -9.32
N GLY A 207 27.04 -8.65 -9.74
CA GLY A 207 27.64 -7.34 -10.07
C GLY A 207 27.02 -6.70 -11.31
N ASN A 208 27.48 -5.51 -11.67
CA ASN A 208 26.89 -4.67 -12.72
C ASN A 208 27.51 -4.88 -14.12
N LYS A 209 27.68 -6.13 -14.55
CA LYS A 209 28.27 -6.46 -15.86
C LYS A 209 27.25 -6.91 -16.91
N GLU A 210 25.98 -7.01 -16.53
CA GLU A 210 24.92 -7.49 -17.39
C GLU A 210 24.36 -6.36 -18.24
N GLU A 211 24.29 -6.57 -19.56
CA GLU A 211 23.50 -5.74 -20.46
C GLU A 211 22.04 -6.21 -20.43
N ILE A 212 21.12 -5.27 -20.27
CA ILE A 212 19.69 -5.56 -20.29
C ILE A 212 19.17 -5.58 -21.74
N PRO A 213 18.50 -6.66 -22.18
CA PRO A 213 17.89 -6.70 -23.49
C PRO A 213 16.76 -5.66 -23.61
N ILE A 214 16.90 -4.79 -24.61
CA ILE A 214 15.88 -3.81 -25.01
C ILE A 214 15.47 -4.13 -26.46
N GLU A 215 14.21 -4.46 -26.66
CA GLU A 215 13.65 -4.71 -27.98
C GLU A 215 12.93 -3.46 -28.50
N ILE A 216 13.31 -2.98 -29.69
CA ILE A 216 12.64 -1.87 -30.36
C ILE A 216 11.80 -2.45 -31.50
N VAL A 217 10.51 -2.13 -31.51
CA VAL A 217 9.58 -2.57 -32.56
C VAL A 217 9.00 -1.33 -33.21
N LYS A 218 9.27 -1.13 -34.51
CA LYS A 218 8.85 0.09 -35.21
C LYS A 218 7.64 -0.18 -36.08
N LEU A 219 6.60 0.64 -35.91
CA LEU A 219 5.40 0.61 -36.73
C LEU A 219 5.72 0.83 -38.22
N THR A 220 6.74 1.65 -38.54
CA THR A 220 7.16 1.91 -39.93
C THR A 220 7.64 0.66 -40.68
N GLU A 221 7.95 -0.42 -39.96
CA GLU A 221 8.44 -1.69 -40.52
C GLU A 221 7.33 -2.77 -40.57
N ILE A 222 6.10 -2.44 -40.15
CA ILE A 222 4.98 -3.39 -39.98
C ILE A 222 3.70 -2.81 -40.61
N PRO A 223 2.91 -3.58 -41.38
CA PRO A 223 1.60 -3.14 -41.84
C PRO A 223 0.70 -2.74 -40.65
N ILE A 224 0.02 -1.59 -40.75
CA ILE A 224 -0.79 -1.05 -39.64
C ILE A 224 -1.86 -2.03 -39.14
N GLU A 225 -2.43 -2.82 -40.05
CA GLU A 225 -3.41 -3.87 -39.76
C GLU A 225 -2.86 -5.00 -38.87
N ASP A 226 -1.56 -5.27 -38.94
CA ASP A 226 -0.89 -6.31 -38.14
C ASP A 226 -0.34 -5.78 -36.81
N TRP A 227 -0.34 -4.46 -36.60
CA TRP A 227 0.38 -3.82 -35.49
C TRP A 227 -0.02 -4.35 -34.11
N ASP A 228 -1.32 -4.45 -33.84
CA ASP A 228 -1.81 -4.92 -32.56
C ASP A 228 -1.49 -6.42 -32.33
N GLN A 229 -1.53 -7.24 -33.39
CA GLN A 229 -1.13 -8.64 -33.32
C GLN A 229 0.37 -8.77 -33.01
N VAL A 230 1.22 -7.97 -33.66
CA VAL A 230 2.66 -7.97 -33.42
C VAL A 230 2.96 -7.50 -32.00
N LYS A 231 2.34 -6.40 -31.51
CA LYS A 231 2.48 -5.94 -30.12
C LYS A 231 2.15 -7.06 -29.14
N LEU A 232 1.01 -7.72 -29.34
CA LEU A 232 0.56 -8.82 -28.49
C LEU A 232 1.55 -10.00 -28.49
N ALA A 233 2.08 -10.37 -29.65
CA ALA A 233 3.07 -11.44 -29.78
C ALA A 233 4.37 -11.09 -29.04
N LYS A 234 4.84 -9.84 -29.16
CA LYS A 234 6.04 -9.34 -28.48
C LYS A 234 5.86 -9.26 -26.96
N ILE A 235 4.69 -8.85 -26.49
CA ILE A 235 4.34 -8.88 -25.06
C ILE A 235 4.42 -10.32 -24.53
N LYS A 236 3.75 -11.27 -25.17
CA LYS A 236 3.75 -12.69 -24.75
C LYS A 236 5.15 -13.30 -24.76
N LYS A 237 5.93 -13.04 -25.81
CA LYS A 237 7.31 -13.52 -25.92
C LYS A 237 8.17 -13.01 -24.77
N ASN A 238 8.13 -11.72 -24.49
CA ASN A 238 8.99 -11.13 -23.45
C ASN A 238 8.57 -11.56 -22.03
N GLN A 239 7.27 -11.72 -21.78
CA GLN A 239 6.76 -12.29 -20.53
C GLN A 239 7.30 -13.70 -20.25
N ALA A 240 7.33 -14.57 -21.26
CA ALA A 240 7.81 -15.94 -21.13
C ALA A 240 9.35 -16.08 -21.20
N SER A 241 10.12 -14.98 -21.23
CA SER A 241 11.57 -15.00 -21.54
C SER A 241 12.51 -14.76 -20.37
N LEU A 242 11.99 -14.50 -19.17
CA LEU A 242 12.82 -14.33 -17.99
C LEU A 242 13.41 -15.68 -17.56
N ASN A 243 14.53 -15.64 -16.83
CA ASN A 243 15.19 -16.83 -16.32
C ASN A 243 15.76 -16.55 -14.92
N LEU A 244 15.35 -17.32 -13.92
CA LEU A 244 15.76 -17.13 -12.54
C LEU A 244 17.25 -17.43 -12.30
N HIS A 245 17.80 -18.42 -13.00
CA HIS A 245 19.17 -18.90 -12.82
C HIS A 245 20.19 -18.01 -13.54
N GLU A 246 19.92 -17.70 -14.81
CA GLU A 246 20.85 -16.96 -15.68
C GLU A 246 20.55 -15.46 -15.75
N GLY A 247 19.29 -15.07 -15.56
CA GLY A 247 18.78 -13.71 -15.75
C GLY A 247 18.83 -13.20 -17.19
N PRO A 248 18.59 -11.90 -17.41
CA PRO A 248 18.14 -10.94 -16.41
C PRO A 248 16.67 -11.16 -16.03
N LEU A 249 16.28 -10.58 -14.90
CA LEU A 249 14.89 -10.61 -14.39
C LEU A 249 14.06 -9.41 -14.85
N LEU A 250 14.53 -8.72 -15.88
CA LEU A 250 13.91 -7.53 -16.46
C LEU A 250 14.03 -7.57 -17.99
N ARG A 251 12.95 -7.18 -18.67
CA ARG A 251 12.87 -6.97 -20.12
C ARG A 251 12.20 -5.65 -20.42
N VAL A 252 12.66 -4.99 -21.48
CA VAL A 252 12.07 -3.75 -21.96
C VAL A 252 11.75 -3.89 -23.44
N VAL A 253 10.54 -3.49 -23.82
CA VAL A 253 10.14 -3.40 -25.22
C VAL A 253 9.60 -2.00 -25.47
N TYR A 254 10.17 -1.31 -26.45
CA TYR A 254 9.65 -0.02 -26.90
C TYR A 254 8.98 -0.19 -28.26
N PHE A 255 7.67 0.06 -28.28
CA PHE A 255 6.84 0.09 -29.47
C PHE A 255 6.82 1.51 -30.01
N ASP A 256 7.59 1.75 -31.07
CA ASP A 256 7.68 3.03 -31.73
C ASP A 256 6.54 3.18 -32.75
N GLU A 257 5.54 4.00 -32.40
CA GLU A 257 4.34 4.24 -33.22
C GLU A 257 4.53 5.39 -34.23
N GLY A 258 5.76 5.90 -34.41
CA GLY A 258 6.12 6.90 -35.44
C GLY A 258 6.10 8.35 -34.96
N GLU A 259 6.59 9.29 -35.80
CA GLU A 259 6.85 10.69 -35.40
C GLU A 259 5.60 11.51 -35.01
N LYS A 260 4.41 11.11 -35.48
CA LYS A 260 3.14 11.78 -35.17
C LYS A 260 2.41 11.16 -33.96
N HIS A 261 2.91 10.06 -33.42
CA HIS A 261 2.24 9.28 -32.38
C HIS A 261 3.11 9.12 -31.13
N TYR A 262 2.42 8.95 -30.01
CA TYR A 262 2.96 8.52 -28.72
C TYR A 262 3.58 7.12 -28.87
N GLY A 263 4.79 6.87 -28.39
CA GLY A 263 5.31 5.49 -28.30
C GLY A 263 4.71 4.73 -27.11
N SER A 264 4.88 3.41 -27.07
CA SER A 264 4.50 2.60 -25.90
C SER A 264 5.69 1.83 -25.32
N LEU A 265 5.96 1.98 -24.04
CA LEU A 265 7.04 1.29 -23.32
C LEU A 265 6.45 0.17 -22.45
N LEU A 266 6.82 -1.07 -22.76
CA LEU A 266 6.57 -2.24 -21.91
C LEU A 266 7.80 -2.50 -21.04
N ILE A 267 7.58 -2.62 -19.73
CA ILE A 267 8.58 -3.12 -18.78
C ILE A 267 8.02 -4.39 -18.15
N VAL A 268 8.78 -5.49 -18.23
CA VAL A 268 8.46 -6.78 -17.61
C VAL A 268 9.52 -7.06 -16.56
N VAL A 269 9.10 -7.38 -15.35
CA VAL A 269 10.01 -7.71 -14.24
C VAL A 269 9.50 -8.94 -13.50
N HIS A 270 10.40 -9.86 -13.13
CA HIS A 270 10.00 -11.02 -12.34
C HIS A 270 9.51 -10.57 -10.95
N HIS A 271 8.40 -11.11 -10.46
CA HIS A 271 7.76 -10.62 -9.23
C HIS A 271 8.65 -10.81 -7.99
N LEU A 272 9.57 -11.79 -8.00
CA LEU A 272 10.56 -12.00 -6.93
C LEU A 272 11.43 -10.76 -6.60
N VAL A 273 11.54 -9.81 -7.53
CA VAL A 273 12.40 -8.63 -7.39
C VAL A 273 11.64 -7.31 -7.54
N ILE A 274 10.31 -7.33 -7.55
CA ILE A 274 9.49 -6.13 -7.66
C ILE A 274 8.15 -6.25 -6.93
N ASP A 275 7.62 -5.11 -6.48
CA ASP A 275 6.30 -4.96 -5.91
C ASP A 275 5.67 -3.59 -6.26
N GLY A 276 4.45 -3.36 -5.79
CA GLY A 276 3.72 -2.12 -6.10
C GLY A 276 4.40 -0.83 -5.62
N VAL A 277 5.17 -0.85 -4.54
CA VAL A 277 5.95 0.30 -4.08
C VAL A 277 7.20 0.48 -4.95
N SER A 278 7.86 -0.63 -5.28
CA SER A 278 9.05 -0.65 -6.14
C SER A 278 8.76 -0.12 -7.55
N TRP A 279 7.57 -0.38 -8.11
CA TRP A 279 7.16 0.23 -9.38
C TRP A 279 7.15 1.75 -9.32
N ARG A 280 6.67 2.34 -8.22
CA ARG A 280 6.65 3.80 -8.06
C ARG A 280 8.06 4.38 -8.04
N VAL A 281 8.97 3.74 -7.30
CA VAL A 281 10.39 4.13 -7.25
C VAL A 281 11.04 4.01 -8.63
N LEU A 282 10.86 2.86 -9.29
CA LEU A 282 11.45 2.56 -10.59
C LEU A 282 11.00 3.55 -11.67
N LEU A 283 9.72 3.92 -11.67
CA LEU A 283 9.17 4.88 -12.64
C LEU A 283 9.61 6.32 -12.36
N GLU A 284 9.69 6.73 -11.10
CA GLU A 284 10.21 8.05 -10.72
C GLU A 284 11.69 8.19 -11.11
N ASP A 285 12.49 7.16 -10.87
CA ASP A 285 13.92 7.13 -11.24
C ASP A 285 14.11 7.06 -12.76
N PHE A 286 13.26 6.30 -13.46
CA PHE A 286 13.26 6.28 -14.94
C PHE A 286 13.01 7.67 -15.50
N GLN A 287 11.96 8.35 -15.02
CA GLN A 287 11.63 9.68 -15.49
C GLN A 287 12.77 10.67 -15.21
N THR A 288 13.33 10.63 -14.00
CA THR A 288 14.45 11.49 -13.59
C THR A 288 15.67 11.27 -14.47
N ALA A 289 16.12 10.03 -14.63
CA ALA A 289 17.29 9.69 -15.43
C ALA A 289 17.11 10.05 -16.91
N TYR A 290 15.92 9.79 -17.46
CA TYR A 290 15.63 10.11 -18.85
C TYR A 290 15.62 11.62 -19.10
N GLN A 291 14.99 12.41 -18.23
CA GLN A 291 14.99 13.87 -18.32
C GLN A 291 16.41 14.45 -18.19
N GLN A 292 17.21 13.95 -17.25
CA GLN A 292 18.62 14.35 -17.10
C GLN A 292 19.39 14.10 -18.39
N LYS A 293 19.33 12.89 -18.95
CA LYS A 293 20.02 12.55 -20.20
C LYS A 293 19.52 13.34 -21.40
N LYS A 294 18.22 13.54 -21.53
CA LYS A 294 17.62 14.38 -22.59
C LYS A 294 18.16 15.81 -22.54
N ASN A 295 18.43 16.33 -21.35
CA ASN A 295 19.03 17.63 -21.12
C ASN A 295 20.57 17.61 -21.13
N ASN A 296 21.20 16.53 -21.63
CA ASN A 296 22.66 16.33 -21.66
C ASN A 296 23.33 16.39 -20.28
N GLN A 297 22.60 16.06 -19.22
CA GLN A 297 23.11 15.95 -17.86
C GLN A 297 23.55 14.51 -17.57
N VAL A 298 24.48 14.36 -16.62
CA VAL A 298 24.85 13.05 -16.08
C VAL A 298 23.68 12.51 -15.25
N ILE A 299 23.39 11.21 -15.36
CA ILE A 299 22.35 10.57 -14.54
C ILE A 299 22.78 10.63 -13.07
N GLN A 300 21.95 11.25 -12.24
CA GLN A 300 22.12 11.34 -10.80
C GLN A 300 20.78 10.96 -10.16
N LEU A 301 20.70 9.71 -9.72
CA LEU A 301 19.54 9.21 -8.98
C LEU A 301 19.65 9.57 -7.49
N PRO A 302 18.52 9.64 -6.77
CA PRO A 302 18.52 9.80 -5.32
C PRO A 302 19.42 8.77 -4.61
N PRO A 303 20.03 9.09 -3.45
CA PRO A 303 20.83 8.12 -2.70
C PRO A 303 20.05 6.85 -2.36
N LYS A 304 20.72 5.71 -2.37
CA LYS A 304 20.11 4.42 -2.05
C LYS A 304 19.69 4.37 -0.58
N THR A 305 18.52 3.80 -0.34
CA THR A 305 18.10 3.29 0.97
C THR A 305 18.77 1.94 1.24
N ALA A 306 18.51 1.32 2.39
CA ALA A 306 19.14 0.05 2.76
C ALA A 306 18.90 -1.03 1.72
N SER A 307 19.91 -1.85 1.47
CA SER A 307 19.84 -2.87 0.43
C SER A 307 18.84 -3.98 0.79
N TYR A 308 18.26 -4.65 -0.22
CA TYR A 308 17.43 -5.83 0.02
C TYR A 308 18.20 -6.93 0.76
N LYS A 309 19.52 -7.00 0.54
CA LYS A 309 20.43 -7.91 1.26
C LYS A 309 20.46 -7.62 2.76
N GLU A 310 20.71 -6.36 3.12
CA GLU A 310 20.71 -5.91 4.51
C GLU A 310 19.34 -6.13 5.17
N TRP A 311 18.26 -5.77 4.48
CA TRP A 311 16.90 -6.01 4.94
C TRP A 311 16.65 -7.50 5.22
N SER A 312 17.03 -8.39 4.30
CA SER A 312 16.81 -9.83 4.48
C SER A 312 17.54 -10.40 5.71
N GLN A 313 18.74 -9.90 6.01
CA GLN A 313 19.49 -10.32 7.19
C GLN A 313 18.82 -9.83 8.46
N LYS A 314 18.51 -8.54 8.52
CA LYS A 314 17.81 -7.93 9.67
C LYS A 314 16.45 -8.58 9.93
N LEU A 315 15.72 -8.94 8.87
CA LEU A 315 14.43 -9.62 8.98
C LEU A 315 14.58 -11.06 9.52
N ASN A 316 15.64 -11.77 9.12
CA ASN A 316 15.96 -13.09 9.66
C ASN A 316 16.30 -13.00 11.15
N ASP A 317 17.14 -12.04 11.54
CA ASP A 317 17.55 -11.85 12.94
C ASP A 317 16.33 -11.46 13.82
N TYR A 318 15.45 -10.61 13.31
CA TYR A 318 14.19 -10.27 13.97
C TYR A 318 13.27 -11.50 14.13
N GLY A 319 13.18 -12.37 13.12
CA GLY A 319 12.39 -13.60 13.22
C GLY A 319 12.91 -14.62 14.22
N GLU A 320 14.24 -14.67 14.45
CA GLU A 320 14.84 -15.56 15.44
C GLU A 320 14.83 -14.99 16.87
N PHE A 321 15.01 -13.67 17.03
CA PHE A 321 15.28 -13.07 18.35
C PHE A 321 14.46 -11.81 18.68
N GLY A 322 13.79 -11.20 17.70
CA GLY A 322 13.14 -9.89 17.83
C GLY A 322 11.63 -9.93 18.06
N VAL A 323 10.95 -11.02 17.71
CA VAL A 323 9.50 -11.13 17.92
C VAL A 323 9.18 -11.32 19.40
N SER A 324 8.28 -10.49 19.94
CA SER A 324 7.86 -10.57 21.33
C SER A 324 6.97 -11.79 21.59
N LYS A 325 6.94 -12.26 22.85
CA LYS A 325 6.09 -13.39 23.26
C LYS A 325 4.60 -13.09 23.09
N GLU A 326 4.19 -11.84 23.26
CA GLU A 326 2.80 -11.43 23.04
C GLU A 326 2.38 -11.62 21.58
N ILE A 327 3.26 -11.27 20.63
CA ILE A 327 2.99 -11.45 19.19
C ILE A 327 3.01 -12.93 18.82
N GLU A 328 3.96 -13.72 19.34
CA GLU A 328 3.97 -15.17 19.12
C GLU A 328 2.68 -15.83 19.61
N GLU A 329 2.23 -15.48 20.82
CA GLU A 329 1.00 -16.04 21.40
C GLU A 329 -0.24 -15.58 20.63
N TYR A 330 -0.28 -14.33 20.17
CA TYR A 330 -1.33 -13.84 19.28
C TYR A 330 -1.48 -14.76 18.06
N TRP A 331 -0.40 -15.01 17.32
CA TRP A 331 -0.46 -15.87 16.12
C TRP A 331 -0.72 -17.34 16.44
N ARG A 332 -0.23 -17.84 17.59
CA ARG A 332 -0.51 -19.20 18.07
C ARG A 332 -2.00 -19.42 18.36
N GLN A 333 -2.69 -18.43 18.91
CA GLN A 333 -4.13 -18.52 19.15
C GLN A 333 -4.92 -18.46 17.84
N HIS A 334 -4.53 -17.58 16.93
CA HIS A 334 -5.19 -17.43 15.63
C HIS A 334 -5.00 -18.65 14.73
N SER A 335 -3.87 -19.35 14.81
CA SER A 335 -3.62 -20.57 14.02
C SER A 335 -4.56 -21.74 14.37
N LYS A 336 -5.27 -21.67 15.49
CA LYS A 336 -6.24 -22.68 15.94
C LYS A 336 -7.65 -22.44 15.40
N ARG A 337 -7.91 -21.29 14.75
CA ARG A 337 -9.24 -20.96 14.23
C ARG A 337 -9.54 -21.81 13.00
N GLU A 338 -10.73 -22.38 12.98
CA GLU A 338 -11.23 -23.11 11.82
C GLU A 338 -11.60 -22.13 10.69
N ILE A 339 -11.28 -22.51 9.46
CA ILE A 339 -11.67 -21.76 8.26
C ILE A 339 -12.88 -22.45 7.64
N VAL A 340 -13.98 -21.71 7.54
CA VAL A 340 -15.16 -22.19 6.83
C VAL A 340 -14.85 -22.19 5.33
N PRO A 341 -14.94 -23.34 4.63
CA PRO A 341 -14.69 -23.39 3.20
C PRO A 341 -15.77 -22.62 2.43
N LEU A 342 -15.37 -21.96 1.34
CA LEU A 342 -16.32 -21.28 0.48
C LEU A 342 -17.15 -22.28 -0.34
N PRO A 343 -18.44 -21.99 -0.58
CA PRO A 343 -19.23 -22.76 -1.52
C PRO A 343 -18.64 -22.62 -2.93
N LYS A 344 -18.51 -23.73 -3.65
CA LYS A 344 -18.11 -23.78 -5.05
C LYS A 344 -19.28 -24.25 -5.89
N ASP A 345 -19.40 -23.75 -7.13
CA ASP A 345 -20.41 -24.22 -8.06
C ASP A 345 -20.02 -25.60 -8.64
N TYR A 346 -18.71 -25.84 -8.77
CA TYR A 346 -18.15 -27.06 -9.32
C TYR A 346 -16.97 -27.58 -8.47
N GLU A 347 -16.89 -28.89 -8.33
CA GLU A 347 -15.72 -29.56 -7.75
C GLU A 347 -14.66 -29.78 -8.82
N SER A 348 -13.46 -29.25 -8.60
CA SER A 348 -12.32 -29.43 -9.48
C SER A 348 -11.01 -29.34 -8.72
N GLU A 349 -10.17 -30.37 -8.86
CA GLU A 349 -8.85 -30.45 -8.26
C GLU A 349 -7.75 -29.87 -9.18
N VAL A 350 -8.03 -29.73 -10.48
CA VAL A 350 -7.06 -29.24 -11.47
C VAL A 350 -7.41 -27.81 -11.86
N VAL A 351 -6.75 -26.85 -11.22
CA VAL A 351 -6.92 -25.42 -11.47
C VAL A 351 -5.55 -24.79 -11.74
N SER A 352 -5.47 -24.03 -12.82
CA SER A 352 -4.27 -23.28 -13.20
C SER A 352 -4.66 -21.92 -13.76
N GLU A 353 -3.67 -21.10 -14.08
CA GLU A 353 -3.86 -19.80 -14.72
C GLU A 353 -4.67 -19.90 -16.02
N LEU A 354 -4.55 -21.01 -16.77
CA LEU A 354 -5.30 -21.24 -18.01
C LEU A 354 -6.83 -21.17 -17.82
N THR A 355 -7.33 -21.54 -16.64
CA THR A 355 -8.77 -21.57 -16.34
C THR A 355 -9.23 -20.28 -15.66
N VAL A 356 -8.33 -19.32 -15.44
CA VAL A 356 -8.66 -18.05 -14.79
C VAL A 356 -9.54 -17.21 -15.71
N LYS A 357 -10.58 -16.65 -15.09
CA LYS A 357 -11.40 -15.56 -15.62
C LYS A 357 -11.20 -14.34 -14.76
N GLN A 358 -11.20 -13.19 -15.41
CA GLN A 358 -11.04 -11.90 -14.76
C GLN A 358 -12.09 -10.93 -15.26
N PHE A 359 -12.61 -10.13 -14.35
CA PHE A 359 -13.42 -8.95 -14.66
C PHE A 359 -13.09 -7.82 -13.69
N THR A 360 -13.48 -6.60 -14.07
CA THR A 360 -13.21 -5.41 -13.28
C THR A 360 -14.52 -4.70 -12.96
N LEU A 361 -14.75 -4.41 -11.69
CA LEU A 361 -15.75 -3.46 -11.25
C LEU A 361 -15.09 -2.11 -10.97
N ILE A 362 -15.83 -1.03 -11.22
CA ILE A 362 -15.32 0.34 -11.11
C ILE A 362 -16.25 1.13 -10.20
N LEU A 363 -15.70 1.71 -9.14
CA LEU A 363 -16.36 2.74 -8.35
C LEU A 363 -16.06 4.10 -9.00
N GLY A 364 -17.10 4.87 -9.33
CA GLY A 364 -16.97 6.14 -10.03
C GLY A 364 -16.14 7.18 -9.26
N LYS A 365 -15.65 8.21 -9.96
CA LYS A 365 -14.75 9.24 -9.40
C LYS A 365 -15.30 9.95 -8.17
N LYS A 366 -16.60 10.26 -8.18
CA LYS A 366 -17.26 10.95 -7.07
C LYS A 366 -17.20 10.11 -5.80
N ASP A 367 -17.65 8.87 -5.89
CA ASP A 367 -17.73 7.97 -4.73
C ASP A 367 -16.33 7.55 -4.28
N THR A 368 -15.39 7.36 -5.22
CA THR A 368 -13.97 7.12 -4.91
C THR A 368 -13.37 8.28 -4.13
N ARG A 369 -13.65 9.53 -4.52
CA ARG A 369 -13.20 10.71 -3.78
C ARG A 369 -13.79 10.74 -2.37
N THR A 370 -15.08 10.52 -2.23
CA THR A 370 -15.75 10.49 -0.91
C THR A 370 -15.18 9.35 -0.04
N LEU A 371 -14.94 8.18 -0.62
CA LEU A 371 -14.28 7.05 0.06
C LEU A 371 -12.88 7.39 0.56
N LEU A 372 -12.10 8.16 -0.21
CA LEU A 372 -10.73 8.52 0.14
C LEU A 372 -10.66 9.70 1.12
N GLN A 373 -11.54 10.69 1.00
CA GLN A 373 -11.41 11.98 1.71
C GLN A 373 -12.43 12.17 2.83
N GLU A 374 -13.65 11.65 2.68
CA GLU A 374 -14.75 11.94 3.62
C GLU A 374 -15.00 10.78 4.58
N VAL A 375 -15.02 9.54 4.06
CA VAL A 375 -15.25 8.33 4.87
C VAL A 375 -14.22 8.19 6.00
N PRO A 376 -12.90 8.40 5.79
CA PRO A 376 -11.92 8.31 6.87
C PRO A 376 -12.15 9.34 7.96
N VAL A 377 -12.60 10.54 7.60
CA VAL A 377 -12.90 11.62 8.56
C VAL A 377 -14.13 11.28 9.38
N ASN A 378 -15.19 10.83 8.72
CA ASN A 378 -16.50 10.58 9.31
C ASN A 378 -16.50 9.34 10.22
N TYR A 379 -15.85 8.27 9.77
CA TYR A 379 -15.81 6.97 10.47
C TYR A 379 -14.57 6.75 11.32
N LYS A 380 -13.56 7.63 11.22
CA LYS A 380 -12.22 7.41 11.79
C LYS A 380 -11.68 6.05 11.35
N ALA A 381 -11.93 5.69 10.10
CA ALA A 381 -11.59 4.40 9.52
C ALA A 381 -10.55 4.56 8.40
N LYS A 382 -9.73 3.54 8.19
CA LYS A 382 -8.82 3.46 7.04
C LYS A 382 -9.54 2.82 5.86
N ILE A 383 -9.11 3.12 4.63
CA ILE A 383 -9.75 2.57 3.42
C ILE A 383 -9.84 1.04 3.46
N ASN A 384 -8.77 0.33 3.86
CA ASN A 384 -8.79 -1.12 3.97
C ASN A 384 -9.86 -1.63 4.94
N GLU A 385 -10.11 -0.92 6.05
CA GLU A 385 -11.15 -1.30 7.03
C GLU A 385 -12.54 -1.21 6.38
N VAL A 386 -12.77 -0.20 5.53
CA VAL A 386 -14.03 0.00 4.81
C VAL A 386 -14.20 -1.03 3.69
N LEU A 387 -13.15 -1.29 2.91
CA LEU A 387 -13.17 -2.28 1.82
C LEU A 387 -13.40 -3.69 2.34
N ILE A 388 -12.72 -4.06 3.43
CA ILE A 388 -12.91 -5.34 4.10
C ILE A 388 -14.29 -5.45 4.74
N THR A 389 -14.85 -4.35 5.26
CA THR A 389 -16.24 -4.34 5.73
C THR A 389 -17.22 -4.64 4.60
N ALA A 390 -17.06 -3.99 3.43
CA ALA A 390 -17.90 -4.26 2.27
C ALA A 390 -17.77 -5.71 1.78
N LEU A 391 -16.55 -6.25 1.75
CA LEU A 391 -16.31 -7.66 1.44
C LEU A 391 -17.00 -8.58 2.46
N MET A 392 -16.85 -8.32 3.75
CA MET A 392 -17.48 -9.10 4.81
C MET A 392 -19.00 -9.16 4.66
N GLN A 393 -19.63 -8.01 4.39
CA GLN A 393 -21.08 -7.93 4.18
C GLN A 393 -21.53 -8.73 2.94
N ALA A 394 -20.77 -8.64 1.84
CA ALA A 394 -21.06 -9.43 0.65
C ALA A 394 -20.92 -10.95 0.89
N MET A 395 -19.88 -11.35 1.63
CA MET A 395 -19.64 -12.75 1.98
C MET A 395 -20.72 -13.33 2.90
N VAL A 396 -21.23 -12.54 3.85
CA VAL A 396 -22.36 -12.94 4.70
C VAL A 396 -23.62 -13.11 3.85
N GLN A 397 -23.89 -12.18 2.94
CA GLN A 397 -25.05 -12.27 2.05
C GLN A 397 -24.96 -13.48 1.10
N TRP A 398 -23.76 -13.84 0.65
CA TRP A 398 -23.54 -14.98 -0.23
C TRP A 398 -23.58 -16.33 0.52
N THR A 399 -22.87 -16.43 1.64
CA THR A 399 -22.62 -17.71 2.31
C THR A 399 -23.51 -17.96 3.53
N GLY A 400 -24.16 -16.92 4.06
CA GLY A 400 -24.90 -16.96 5.32
C GLY A 400 -24.02 -17.02 6.57
N ASN A 401 -22.69 -17.08 6.45
CA ASN A 401 -21.78 -17.20 7.58
C ASN A 401 -21.39 -15.82 8.13
N PRO A 402 -21.45 -15.60 9.46
CA PRO A 402 -21.02 -14.36 10.10
C PRO A 402 -19.49 -14.30 10.30
N THR A 403 -18.73 -15.27 9.79
CA THR A 403 -17.28 -15.34 9.89
C THR A 403 -16.64 -15.39 8.51
N LEU A 404 -15.43 -14.85 8.39
CA LEU A 404 -14.67 -14.84 7.14
C LEU A 404 -13.18 -14.90 7.42
N ALA A 405 -12.47 -15.77 6.71
CA ALA A 405 -11.01 -15.74 6.65
C ALA A 405 -10.56 -15.20 5.30
N VAL A 406 -9.63 -14.24 5.30
CA VAL A 406 -9.06 -13.65 4.08
C VAL A 406 -7.54 -13.59 4.22
N HIS A 407 -6.80 -13.96 3.19
CA HIS A 407 -5.39 -13.57 3.10
C HIS A 407 -5.32 -12.10 2.72
N LEU A 408 -4.99 -11.26 3.69
CA LEU A 408 -4.82 -9.84 3.47
C LEU A 408 -3.36 -9.56 3.11
N GLU A 409 -3.16 -8.88 1.98
CA GLU A 409 -1.85 -8.42 1.55
C GLU A 409 -1.58 -6.99 2.03
N GLY A 410 -0.33 -6.75 2.42
CA GLY A 410 0.20 -5.44 2.78
C GLY A 410 1.52 -5.18 2.06
N HIS A 411 1.97 -3.93 2.06
CA HIS A 411 3.23 -3.56 1.40
C HIS A 411 4.48 -4.14 2.08
N GLY A 412 4.38 -4.58 3.34
CA GLY A 412 5.46 -5.22 4.12
C GLY A 412 6.70 -4.35 4.36
N ARG A 413 6.51 -3.03 4.37
CA ARG A 413 7.53 -2.01 4.69
C ARG A 413 7.22 -1.37 6.04
N GLU A 414 6.92 -2.22 7.01
CA GLU A 414 6.64 -1.82 8.38
C GLU A 414 7.95 -1.57 9.12
N ALA A 415 7.96 -0.60 10.03
CA ALA A 415 9.13 -0.27 10.82
C ALA A 415 9.23 -1.20 12.05
N ILE A 416 9.43 -2.48 11.76
CA ILE A 416 9.65 -3.56 12.76
C ILE A 416 11.12 -3.74 13.13
N VAL A 417 12.02 -3.21 12.30
CA VAL A 417 13.45 -3.22 12.58
C VAL A 417 13.94 -1.79 12.65
N ASP A 418 14.61 -1.46 13.74
CA ASP A 418 15.18 -0.14 13.95
C ASP A 418 16.33 0.16 12.97
N GLU A 419 16.55 1.46 12.73
CA GLU A 419 17.71 1.98 12.01
C GLU A 419 17.87 1.44 10.57
N ILE A 420 16.76 1.12 9.90
CA ILE A 420 16.77 0.79 8.47
C ILE A 420 15.68 1.57 7.72
N ASP A 421 16.08 2.26 6.67
CA ASP A 421 15.15 2.86 5.70
C ASP A 421 15.10 1.94 4.49
N ILE A 422 13.90 1.48 4.14
CA ILE A 422 13.62 0.70 2.92
C ILE A 422 12.58 1.41 2.04
N SER A 423 12.33 2.70 2.24
CA SER A 423 11.27 3.45 1.54
C SER A 423 11.48 3.56 0.03
N ARG A 424 12.72 3.48 -0.45
CA ARG A 424 13.09 3.48 -1.88
C ARG A 424 13.73 2.18 -2.37
N THR A 425 13.79 1.14 -1.54
CA THR A 425 14.47 -0.09 -1.95
C THR A 425 13.58 -0.87 -2.91
N VAL A 426 14.05 -1.13 -4.13
CA VAL A 426 13.35 -2.02 -5.07
C VAL A 426 13.56 -3.48 -4.66
N GLY A 427 12.47 -4.25 -4.67
CA GLY A 427 12.43 -5.67 -4.30
C GLY A 427 10.99 -6.11 -3.99
N TRP A 428 10.80 -7.39 -3.66
CA TRP A 428 9.48 -7.87 -3.23
C TRP A 428 9.38 -7.86 -1.70
N PHE A 429 8.61 -6.92 -1.15
CA PHE A 429 8.43 -6.75 0.29
C PHE A 429 7.06 -7.19 0.81
N THR A 430 6.12 -7.53 -0.08
CA THR A 430 4.73 -7.84 0.27
C THR A 430 4.63 -8.76 1.49
N SER A 431 3.85 -8.33 2.49
CA SER A 431 3.44 -9.18 3.60
C SER A 431 2.08 -9.80 3.27
N MET A 432 1.89 -11.08 3.62
CA MET A 432 0.60 -11.77 3.46
C MET A 432 0.30 -12.50 4.76
N TYR A 433 -0.92 -12.34 5.28
CA TYR A 433 -1.34 -12.96 6.54
C TYR A 433 -2.85 -13.24 6.56
N PRO A 434 -3.29 -14.25 7.33
CA PRO A 434 -4.72 -14.52 7.50
C PRO A 434 -5.35 -13.49 8.44
N LEU A 435 -6.33 -12.77 7.93
CA LEU A 435 -7.28 -11.96 8.69
C LEU A 435 -8.53 -12.81 8.96
N TYR A 436 -8.86 -12.99 10.23
CA TYR A 436 -10.07 -13.68 10.68
C TYR A 436 -11.08 -12.67 11.18
N LEU A 437 -12.22 -12.60 10.51
CA LEU A 437 -13.33 -11.73 10.86
C LEU A 437 -14.47 -12.53 11.47
N ASP A 438 -15.09 -11.95 12.48
CA ASP A 438 -16.27 -12.48 13.15
C ASP A 438 -17.17 -11.31 13.53
N ILE A 439 -18.40 -11.32 13.00
CA ILE A 439 -19.39 -10.25 13.19
C ILE A 439 -20.71 -10.78 13.76
N GLU A 440 -20.71 -11.93 14.42
CA GLU A 440 -21.92 -12.60 14.92
C GLU A 440 -22.83 -11.69 15.76
N ASP A 441 -22.25 -10.73 16.48
CA ASP A 441 -22.96 -9.77 17.34
C ASP A 441 -23.42 -8.47 16.62
N ALA A 442 -23.02 -8.23 15.37
CA ALA A 442 -23.38 -7.00 14.65
C ALA A 442 -24.70 -7.13 13.88
N ARG A 443 -25.48 -6.05 13.82
CA ARG A 443 -26.77 -6.00 13.11
C ARG A 443 -26.83 -4.89 12.07
N THR A 444 -26.00 -3.85 12.20
CA THR A 444 -25.96 -2.70 11.28
C THR A 444 -24.60 -2.57 10.60
N SER A 445 -24.54 -2.00 9.39
CA SER A 445 -23.28 -1.75 8.66
C SER A 445 -22.25 -0.96 9.49
N LYS A 446 -22.72 -0.05 10.35
CA LYS A 446 -21.88 0.73 11.26
C LYS A 446 -21.26 -0.13 12.35
N GLU A 447 -22.02 -1.05 12.95
CA GLU A 447 -21.50 -2.00 13.94
C GLU A 447 -20.48 -2.95 13.30
N ILE A 448 -20.78 -3.46 12.10
CA ILE A 448 -19.85 -4.29 11.33
C ILE A 448 -18.54 -3.54 11.10
N LEU A 449 -18.60 -2.29 10.61
CA LEU A 449 -17.40 -1.47 10.41
C LEU A 449 -16.59 -1.30 11.70
N LYS A 450 -17.25 -1.09 12.85
CA LYS A 450 -16.56 -0.98 14.14
C LYS A 450 -15.85 -2.27 14.54
N ILE A 451 -16.52 -3.41 14.40
CA ILE A 451 -15.94 -4.72 14.73
C ILE A 451 -14.76 -5.03 13.80
N VAL A 452 -14.94 -4.85 12.49
CA VAL A 452 -13.87 -5.04 11.49
C VAL A 452 -12.69 -4.12 11.79
N LYS A 453 -12.94 -2.85 12.13
CA LYS A 453 -11.90 -1.89 12.52
C LYS A 453 -11.11 -2.36 13.73
N GLU A 454 -11.77 -2.81 14.80
CA GLU A 454 -11.09 -3.35 15.99
C GLU A 454 -10.29 -4.62 15.66
N GLN A 455 -10.85 -5.55 14.88
CA GLN A 455 -10.18 -6.80 14.51
C GLN A 455 -8.97 -6.57 13.60
N VAL A 456 -9.07 -5.66 12.63
CA VAL A 456 -7.95 -5.28 11.75
C VAL A 456 -6.86 -4.54 12.52
N ARG A 457 -7.22 -3.63 13.45
CA ARG A 457 -6.26 -2.87 14.26
C ARG A 457 -5.62 -3.67 15.37
N GLY A 458 -6.29 -4.73 15.84
CA GLY A 458 -5.74 -5.68 16.81
C GLY A 458 -4.59 -6.51 16.27
N ILE A 459 -4.35 -6.50 14.95
CA ILE A 459 -3.24 -7.23 14.32
C ILE A 459 -1.92 -6.50 14.60
N PRO A 460 -0.94 -7.15 15.25
CA PRO A 460 0.36 -6.55 15.53
C PRO A 460 1.10 -6.25 14.22
N ASN A 461 1.78 -5.10 14.18
CA ASN A 461 2.63 -4.64 13.08
C ASN A 461 2.00 -4.82 11.68
N LYS A 462 0.68 -4.62 11.57
CA LYS A 462 -0.10 -4.83 10.33
C LYS A 462 0.12 -6.19 9.67
N GLY A 463 0.43 -7.21 10.47
CA GLY A 463 0.49 -8.61 10.05
C GLY A 463 1.80 -9.09 9.42
N ILE A 464 2.82 -8.24 9.31
CA ILE A 464 4.13 -8.64 8.76
C ILE A 464 4.77 -9.79 9.56
N ASP A 465 4.53 -9.84 10.87
CA ASP A 465 5.06 -10.87 11.77
C ASP A 465 4.60 -12.28 11.39
N TYR A 466 3.42 -12.45 10.77
CA TYR A 466 2.92 -13.78 10.41
C TYR A 466 3.88 -14.51 9.45
N GLY A 467 4.27 -13.85 8.36
CA GLY A 467 5.20 -14.44 7.40
C GLY A 467 6.58 -14.69 8.02
N ILE A 468 7.04 -13.78 8.88
CA ILE A 468 8.30 -13.93 9.61
C ILE A 468 8.24 -15.16 10.52
N LEU A 469 7.19 -15.29 11.34
CA LEU A 469 7.03 -16.43 12.24
C LEU A 469 6.83 -17.74 11.48
N ARG A 470 6.08 -17.73 10.37
CA ARG A 470 5.81 -18.92 9.55
C ARG A 470 7.06 -19.44 8.86
N TYR A 471 7.95 -18.56 8.41
CA TYR A 471 9.06 -18.95 7.54
C TYR A 471 10.46 -18.76 8.14
N LEU A 472 10.64 -17.94 9.17
CA LEU A 472 11.94 -17.56 9.74
C LEU A 472 12.08 -17.92 11.23
N SER A 473 10.99 -18.22 11.94
CA SER A 473 11.04 -18.64 13.34
C SER A 473 11.04 -20.16 13.49
N LYS A 474 12.14 -20.71 14.04
CA LYS A 474 12.27 -22.15 14.31
C LYS A 474 11.21 -22.71 15.27
N ASN A 475 10.70 -21.87 16.17
CA ASN A 475 9.72 -22.26 17.18
C ASN A 475 8.29 -22.27 16.66
N MET A 476 7.96 -21.34 15.75
CA MET A 476 6.60 -21.13 15.25
C MET A 476 6.35 -21.79 13.89
N GLU A 477 7.38 -21.97 13.06
CA GLU A 477 7.28 -22.57 11.72
C GLU A 477 6.53 -23.92 11.72
N PRO A 478 6.83 -24.90 12.59
CA PRO A 478 6.15 -26.21 12.54
C PRO A 478 4.64 -26.11 12.79
N LEU A 479 4.20 -25.14 13.60
CA LEU A 479 2.79 -24.91 13.88
C LEU A 479 2.11 -24.18 12.73
N LEU A 480 2.69 -23.07 12.27
CA LEU A 480 2.06 -22.19 11.28
C LEU A 480 2.06 -22.78 9.87
N LYS A 481 3.00 -23.68 9.57
CA LYS A 481 3.05 -24.39 8.28
C LYS A 481 1.86 -25.34 8.07
N LEU A 482 1.28 -25.87 9.15
CA LEU A 482 0.13 -26.78 9.10
C LEU A 482 -1.22 -26.05 8.99
N GLN A 483 -1.21 -24.72 9.10
CA GLN A 483 -2.43 -23.92 9.06
C GLN A 483 -3.06 -23.95 7.67
N GLN A 484 -4.37 -24.07 7.61
CA GLN A 484 -5.12 -23.94 6.36
C GLN A 484 -5.04 -22.50 5.85
N ASN A 485 -4.88 -22.34 4.54
CA ASN A 485 -4.89 -21.02 3.91
C ASN A 485 -6.34 -20.58 3.64
N PRO A 486 -6.70 -19.30 3.88
CA PRO A 486 -7.94 -18.70 3.42
C PRO A 486 -8.16 -18.87 1.92
N SER A 487 -9.42 -19.03 1.52
CA SER A 487 -9.79 -19.19 0.11
C SER A 487 -9.76 -17.89 -0.70
N ILE A 488 -9.76 -16.73 -0.05
CA ILE A 488 -9.76 -15.41 -0.69
C ILE A 488 -8.43 -14.71 -0.41
N SER A 489 -7.80 -14.14 -1.44
CA SER A 489 -6.79 -13.09 -1.29
C SER A 489 -7.40 -11.71 -1.51
N PHE A 490 -7.03 -10.74 -0.69
CA PHE A 490 -7.41 -9.35 -0.86
C PHE A 490 -6.19 -8.43 -0.79
N ASN A 491 -6.01 -7.60 -1.82
CA ASN A 491 -4.91 -6.65 -1.90
C ASN A 491 -5.42 -5.26 -2.35
N TYR A 492 -4.99 -4.22 -1.64
CA TYR A 492 -5.20 -2.82 -2.03
C TYR A 492 -3.85 -2.16 -2.33
N LEU A 493 -3.62 -1.85 -3.61
CA LEU A 493 -2.34 -1.32 -4.12
C LEU A 493 -2.21 0.21 -3.99
N GLY A 494 -3.15 0.87 -3.32
CA GLY A 494 -3.13 2.32 -3.11
C GLY A 494 -3.50 3.12 -4.35
N GLN A 495 -3.13 4.40 -4.30
CA GLN A 495 -3.34 5.36 -5.38
C GLN A 495 -2.14 5.38 -6.33
N PHE A 496 -2.39 5.22 -7.64
CA PHE A 496 -1.33 5.16 -8.67
C PHE A 496 -1.23 6.44 -9.53
N ASP A 497 -2.21 7.34 -9.42
CA ASP A 497 -2.36 8.53 -10.27
C ASP A 497 -1.21 9.55 -10.16
N GLN A 498 -0.53 9.57 -9.01
CA GLN A 498 0.46 10.59 -8.68
C GLN A 498 1.77 10.48 -9.47
N LEU A 499 1.99 9.35 -10.13
CA LEU A 499 3.17 9.11 -10.97
C LEU A 499 3.07 9.80 -12.34
N ILE A 500 1.87 10.19 -12.77
CA ILE A 500 1.60 10.66 -14.13
C ILE A 500 1.06 12.09 -14.06
N ASN A 501 1.96 13.03 -13.73
CA ASN A 501 1.65 14.47 -13.67
C ASN A 501 1.80 15.14 -15.05
N SER A 502 1.44 16.43 -15.15
CA SER A 502 1.50 17.22 -16.39
C SER A 502 2.90 17.39 -17.00
N ASP A 503 3.97 16.96 -16.32
CA ASP A 503 5.36 17.04 -16.79
C ASP A 503 6.01 15.65 -16.97
N SER A 504 5.25 14.57 -16.74
CA SER A 504 5.72 13.19 -16.89
C SER A 504 6.00 12.81 -18.35
N ILE A 505 6.97 11.92 -18.55
CA ILE A 505 7.20 11.29 -19.86
C ILE A 505 6.06 10.35 -20.22
N PHE A 506 5.41 9.76 -19.22
CA PHE A 506 4.31 8.83 -19.39
C PHE A 506 2.97 9.57 -19.44
N ILE A 507 2.01 9.01 -20.17
CA ILE A 507 0.63 9.50 -20.26
C ILE A 507 -0.39 8.40 -20.14
N GLY A 508 -1.57 8.80 -19.68
CA GLY A 508 -2.69 7.90 -19.46
C GLY A 508 -2.45 6.97 -18.28
N ASN A 509 -3.36 6.04 -18.08
CA ASN A 509 -3.30 5.12 -16.98
C ASN A 509 -2.39 3.93 -17.32
N PRO A 510 -1.57 3.44 -16.39
CA PRO A 510 -0.75 2.26 -16.63
C PRO A 510 -1.65 1.07 -16.94
N GLN A 511 -1.29 0.31 -17.97
CA GLN A 511 -2.00 -0.93 -18.31
C GLN A 511 -1.19 -2.13 -17.83
N PHE A 512 -1.81 -2.95 -16.99
CA PHE A 512 -1.24 -4.22 -16.56
C PHE A 512 -1.43 -5.26 -17.66
N SER A 513 -0.37 -6.03 -17.96
CA SER A 513 -0.47 -7.13 -18.92
C SER A 513 -1.27 -8.29 -18.34
N LYS A 514 -2.08 -8.95 -19.19
CA LYS A 514 -2.82 -10.18 -18.84
C LYS A 514 -1.97 -11.45 -18.93
N PHE A 515 -0.69 -11.34 -19.26
CA PHE A 515 0.20 -12.48 -19.51
C PHE A 515 1.33 -12.57 -18.47
N ASN A 516 1.07 -12.09 -17.26
CA ASN A 516 2.06 -12.03 -16.19
C ASN A 516 2.47 -13.41 -15.66
N TYR A 517 1.63 -14.44 -15.83
CA TYR A 517 1.87 -15.77 -15.30
C TYR A 517 1.87 -16.82 -16.42
N ASP A 518 2.63 -17.90 -16.22
CA ASP A 518 2.55 -19.08 -17.08
C ASP A 518 1.15 -19.71 -17.00
N LYS A 519 0.64 -20.19 -18.13
CA LYS A 519 -0.71 -20.80 -18.23
C LYS A 519 -0.91 -22.01 -17.30
N ASP A 520 0.16 -22.74 -16.98
CA ASP A 520 0.11 -23.93 -16.13
C ASP A 520 0.43 -23.59 -14.67
N SER A 521 0.62 -22.30 -14.35
CA SER A 521 0.84 -21.85 -12.97
C SER A 521 -0.33 -22.23 -12.07
N LYS A 522 -0.02 -22.79 -10.91
CA LYS A 522 -0.99 -23.10 -9.86
C LYS A 522 -1.58 -21.82 -9.27
N ARG A 523 -2.83 -21.91 -8.80
CA ARG A 523 -3.47 -20.86 -8.01
C ARG A 523 -3.39 -21.19 -6.53
N SER A 524 -3.02 -20.20 -5.72
CA SER A 524 -2.95 -20.32 -4.27
C SER A 524 -4.30 -20.09 -3.59
N HIS A 525 -5.23 -19.42 -4.27
CA HIS A 525 -6.53 -19.00 -3.75
C HIS A 525 -7.66 -19.31 -4.74
N LEU A 526 -8.88 -19.45 -4.22
CA LEU A 526 -10.08 -19.63 -5.05
C LEU A 526 -10.47 -18.31 -5.73
N ILE A 527 -10.41 -17.20 -4.99
CA ILE A 527 -10.76 -15.87 -5.45
C ILE A 527 -9.63 -14.90 -5.06
N ASP A 528 -9.12 -14.16 -6.04
CA ASP A 528 -8.17 -13.08 -5.81
C ASP A 528 -8.84 -11.73 -6.12
N ILE A 529 -8.81 -10.81 -5.15
CA ILE A 529 -9.38 -9.47 -5.27
C ILE A 529 -8.26 -8.45 -5.16
N VAL A 530 -7.93 -7.79 -6.27
CA VAL A 530 -6.90 -6.75 -6.32
C VAL A 530 -7.55 -5.41 -6.63
N SER A 531 -7.37 -4.44 -5.74
CA SER A 531 -7.95 -3.11 -5.86
C SER A 531 -6.90 -2.02 -5.96
N LEU A 532 -7.16 -0.99 -6.76
CA LEU A 532 -6.28 0.17 -6.92
C LEU A 532 -7.04 1.40 -7.42
N VAL A 533 -6.54 2.59 -7.09
CA VAL A 533 -7.10 3.85 -7.58
C VAL A 533 -6.27 4.36 -8.75
N VAL A 534 -6.94 4.52 -9.89
CA VAL A 534 -6.36 4.98 -11.16
C VAL A 534 -7.38 5.85 -11.91
N GLY A 535 -6.96 6.96 -12.51
CA GLY A 535 -7.83 7.96 -13.12
C GLY A 535 -8.80 8.64 -12.15
N GLY A 536 -8.54 8.57 -10.83
CA GLY A 536 -9.47 8.96 -9.77
C GLY A 536 -10.62 7.97 -9.53
N GLU A 537 -10.57 6.77 -10.12
CA GLU A 537 -11.57 5.70 -9.98
C GLU A 537 -10.96 4.52 -9.22
N LEU A 538 -11.72 3.89 -8.32
CA LEU A 538 -11.29 2.66 -7.64
C LEU A 538 -11.72 1.45 -8.46
N HIS A 539 -10.74 0.71 -8.97
CA HIS A 539 -10.93 -0.51 -9.75
C HIS A 539 -10.77 -1.74 -8.86
N PHE A 540 -11.69 -2.70 -8.96
CA PHE A 540 -11.60 -4.01 -8.32
C PHE A 540 -11.44 -5.09 -9.40
N HIS A 541 -10.28 -5.74 -9.43
CA HIS A 541 -9.99 -6.86 -10.30
C HIS A 541 -10.29 -8.16 -9.56
N TRP A 542 -11.28 -8.89 -10.03
CA TRP A 542 -11.67 -10.19 -9.50
C TRP A 542 -11.10 -11.27 -10.39
N SER A 543 -10.36 -12.21 -9.81
CA SER A 543 -9.84 -13.38 -10.52
C SER A 543 -10.34 -14.66 -9.86
N TYR A 544 -10.88 -15.57 -10.67
CA TYR A 544 -11.41 -16.86 -10.22
C TYR A 544 -11.27 -17.90 -11.33
N SER A 545 -11.44 -19.19 -11.01
CA SER A 545 -11.37 -20.26 -12.00
C SER A 545 -12.76 -20.63 -12.50
N ASN A 546 -12.95 -20.67 -13.83
CA ASN A 546 -14.20 -21.17 -14.42
C ASN A 546 -14.39 -22.68 -14.28
N LYS A 547 -13.45 -23.39 -13.64
CA LYS A 547 -13.61 -24.79 -13.25
C LYS A 547 -14.20 -24.97 -11.85
N GLN A 548 -14.33 -23.89 -11.09
CA GLN A 548 -14.84 -23.92 -9.71
C GLN A 548 -16.06 -23.02 -9.51
N PHE A 549 -16.21 -21.99 -10.34
CA PHE A 549 -17.32 -21.05 -10.26
C PHE A 549 -17.89 -20.70 -11.63
N ASP A 550 -19.21 -20.52 -11.67
CA ASP A 550 -19.89 -19.80 -12.74
C ASP A 550 -19.57 -18.30 -12.67
N ALA A 551 -19.56 -17.66 -13.84
CA ALA A 551 -19.33 -16.22 -13.92
C ALA A 551 -20.39 -15.42 -13.17
N SER A 552 -21.65 -15.84 -13.22
CA SER A 552 -22.76 -15.19 -12.52
C SER A 552 -22.59 -15.21 -11.01
N THR A 553 -22.04 -16.29 -10.44
CA THR A 553 -21.85 -16.43 -8.99
C THR A 553 -20.88 -15.38 -8.48
N ILE A 554 -19.68 -15.31 -9.06
CA ILE A 554 -18.66 -14.36 -8.62
C ILE A 554 -19.04 -12.92 -8.98
N GLN A 555 -19.67 -12.70 -10.14
CA GLN A 555 -20.14 -11.38 -10.53
C GLN A 555 -21.19 -10.85 -9.55
N ASN A 556 -22.16 -11.67 -9.13
CA ASN A 556 -23.16 -11.28 -8.14
C ASN A 556 -22.53 -10.92 -6.78
N VAL A 557 -21.56 -11.71 -6.30
CA VAL A 557 -20.84 -11.39 -5.04
C VAL A 557 -20.09 -10.06 -5.16
N ALA A 558 -19.44 -9.83 -6.30
CA ALA A 558 -18.68 -8.62 -6.55
C ALA A 558 -19.60 -7.38 -6.65
N GLU A 559 -20.75 -7.51 -7.30
CA GLU A 559 -21.78 -6.46 -7.39
C GLU A 559 -22.35 -6.13 -6.01
N ILE A 560 -22.68 -7.15 -5.20
CA ILE A 560 -23.09 -6.95 -3.80
C ILE A 560 -22.01 -6.21 -3.01
N MET A 561 -20.73 -6.59 -3.14
CA MET A 561 -19.64 -5.88 -2.46
C MET A 561 -19.61 -4.40 -2.86
N LEU A 562 -19.78 -4.08 -4.15
CA LEU A 562 -19.80 -2.70 -4.62
C LEU A 562 -21.00 -1.94 -4.07
N GLU A 563 -22.19 -2.56 -4.03
CA GLU A 563 -23.40 -1.98 -3.42
C GLU A 563 -23.21 -1.68 -1.93
N GLN A 564 -22.63 -2.62 -1.17
CA GLN A 564 -22.34 -2.43 0.25
C GLN A 564 -21.32 -1.29 0.46
N LEU A 565 -20.31 -1.19 -0.41
CA LEU A 565 -19.35 -0.09 -0.38
C LEU A 565 -20.02 1.26 -0.66
N VAL A 566 -20.86 1.36 -1.69
CA VAL A 566 -21.63 2.57 -2.00
C VAL A 566 -22.58 2.95 -0.86
N SER A 567 -23.18 1.96 -0.19
CA SER A 567 -24.01 2.18 1.00
C SER A 567 -23.21 2.77 2.16
N LEU A 568 -22.01 2.25 2.43
CA LEU A 568 -21.08 2.79 3.43
C LEU A 568 -20.64 4.22 3.10
N ILE A 569 -20.39 4.52 1.82
CA ILE A 569 -20.03 5.87 1.35
C ILE A 569 -21.18 6.86 1.54
N ASN A 570 -22.41 6.48 1.17
CA ASN A 570 -23.58 7.38 1.19
C ASN A 570 -24.26 7.50 2.56
N SER A 571 -23.90 6.64 3.51
CA SER A 571 -24.48 6.66 4.85
C SER A 571 -24.20 7.98 5.57
N SER A 572 -25.25 8.68 6.00
CA SER A 572 -25.14 9.96 6.71
C SER A 572 -24.65 9.74 8.14
N VAL A 573 -23.41 10.16 8.41
CA VAL A 573 -22.82 10.05 9.74
C VAL A 573 -23.33 11.19 10.63
N THR A 574 -24.43 10.98 11.34
CA THR A 574 -24.90 11.90 12.38
C THR A 574 -24.13 11.74 13.70
N GLU A 575 -23.45 10.60 13.90
CA GLU A 575 -22.61 10.30 15.07
C GLU A 575 -21.31 9.58 14.68
N THR A 576 -20.18 10.12 15.11
CA THR A 576 -18.83 9.57 14.93
C THR A 576 -18.71 8.11 15.39
N ALA A 577 -18.17 7.23 14.55
CA ALA A 577 -17.97 5.81 14.85
C ALA A 577 -16.68 5.53 15.64
N TYR A 578 -16.52 6.18 16.78
CA TYR A 578 -15.37 5.92 17.65
C TYR A 578 -15.35 4.47 18.14
N THR A 579 -14.15 3.92 18.20
CA THR A 579 -13.81 2.61 18.77
C THR A 579 -12.62 2.75 19.72
N ALA A 580 -12.40 1.77 20.57
CA ALA A 580 -11.34 1.76 21.58
C ALA A 580 -9.95 1.94 20.93
N SER A 581 -9.74 1.32 19.77
CA SER A 581 -8.49 1.44 19.00
C SER A 581 -8.28 2.83 18.37
N ASP A 582 -9.23 3.76 18.46
CA ASP A 582 -8.96 5.18 18.15
C ASP A 582 -8.19 5.89 19.27
N PHE A 583 -8.15 5.31 20.47
CA PHE A 583 -7.52 5.91 21.66
C PHE A 583 -6.51 4.95 22.30
N PRO A 584 -5.46 4.53 21.57
CA PRO A 584 -4.50 3.53 22.05
C PRO A 584 -3.84 3.93 23.37
N ASN A 585 -3.57 5.22 23.58
CA ASN A 585 -2.95 5.74 24.81
C ASN A 585 -3.90 5.83 26.01
N ALA A 586 -5.21 5.65 25.80
CA ALA A 586 -6.21 5.77 26.85
C ALA A 586 -6.52 4.45 27.56
N ASN A 587 -5.96 3.32 27.09
CA ASN A 587 -6.22 1.97 27.62
C ASN A 587 -7.72 1.70 27.86
N LEU A 588 -8.55 2.10 26.90
CA LEU A 588 -10.00 1.93 26.96
C LEU A 588 -10.38 0.56 26.37
N THR A 589 -11.27 -0.15 27.03
CA THR A 589 -12.08 -1.21 26.39
C THR A 589 -13.29 -0.60 25.69
N GLU A 590 -13.90 -1.28 24.72
CA GLU A 590 -15.15 -0.84 24.08
C GLU A 590 -16.25 -0.52 25.09
N THR A 591 -16.37 -1.33 26.15
CA THR A 591 -17.31 -1.09 27.24
C THR A 591 -17.02 0.22 27.98
N SER A 592 -15.73 0.50 28.25
CA SER A 592 -15.33 1.73 28.93
C SER A 592 -15.50 2.96 28.03
N LEU A 593 -15.22 2.83 26.72
CA LEU A 593 -15.45 3.88 25.74
C LEU A 593 -16.94 4.21 25.63
N GLY A 594 -17.82 3.20 25.57
CA GLY A 594 -19.27 3.40 25.58
C GLY A 594 -19.76 4.16 26.82
N LYS A 595 -19.17 3.91 28.00
CA LYS A 595 -19.46 4.67 29.23
C LYS A 595 -18.99 6.12 29.14
N VAL A 596 -17.87 6.40 28.49
CA VAL A 596 -17.36 7.77 28.28
C VAL A 596 -18.25 8.53 27.29
N LEU A 597 -18.54 7.93 26.13
CA LEU A 597 -19.37 8.53 25.08
C LEU A 597 -20.78 8.82 25.59
N SER A 598 -21.40 7.89 26.31
CA SER A 598 -22.74 8.09 26.89
C SER A 598 -22.80 9.21 27.94
N LYS A 599 -21.71 9.45 28.68
CA LYS A 599 -21.60 10.60 29.60
C LYS A 599 -21.46 11.92 28.83
N LEU A 600 -20.76 11.92 27.69
CA LEU A 600 -20.60 13.10 26.83
C LEU A 600 -21.91 13.49 26.13
N THR A 601 -22.67 12.52 25.61
CA THR A 601 -23.99 12.76 25.01
C THR A 601 -25.04 13.16 26.05
N LYS A 602 -25.06 12.55 27.26
CA LYS A 602 -25.94 13.00 28.37
C LYS A 602 -25.67 14.43 28.82
N LYS A 603 -24.42 14.91 28.73
CA LYS A 603 -24.08 16.32 28.99
C LYS A 603 -24.54 17.28 27.88
N ARG A 604 -24.65 16.80 26.63
CA ARG A 604 -25.22 17.57 25.51
C ARG A 604 -26.75 17.63 25.56
N GLY A 605 -27.43 16.58 26.01
CA GLY A 605 -28.91 16.52 26.10
C GLY A 605 -29.53 17.13 27.37
N ARG A 606 -28.73 17.58 28.35
CA ARG A 606 -29.20 18.32 29.54
C ARG A 606 -28.99 19.84 29.44
N LYS A 607 -28.74 20.36 28.24
CA LYS A 607 -28.66 21.79 27.96
C LYS A 607 -29.98 22.31 27.43
#